data_AF-A0A354EM23-F1
#
_entry.id   AF-A0A354EM23-F1
#
_cell.length_a   1.000
_cell.length_b   1.000
_cell.length_c   1.000
_cell.angle_alpha   90.00
_cell.angle_beta   90.00
_cell.angle_gamma   90.00
#
_symmetry.space_group_name_H-M   'P 1'
#
loop_
_entity.id
_entity.type
_entity.pdbx_description
1 polymer ?
#
loop_
_entity_poly.entity_id
_entity_poly.type
_entity_poly.pdbx_seq_one_letter_code
_entity_poly.pdbx_strand_id
1 'polypeptide(L)'
;MKIHRLTLLTLTQLVDIVKGRVPAPDCTTCSGNHSGCTAGSVSTGCAANDIGYIFLNEDQAAGEKSLAEMMSDDDLLMASVGYFFLSLRRNQLLPETEALLKAYEDDPKNAELLQILEDRIAEFAESC
;
A
#
# COMPACT_ATOMS: atom_id res chain seq x y z
N MET A 1 -5.36 -6.71 -15.93
CA MET A 1 -5.75 -7.64 -14.84
C MET A 1 -6.75 -6.95 -13.90
N LYS A 2 -7.88 -7.57 -13.49
CA LYS A 2 -8.74 -6.96 -12.43
C LYS A 2 -8.15 -7.31 -11.08
N ILE A 3 -7.53 -6.33 -10.43
CA ILE A 3 -7.00 -6.49 -9.08
C ILE A 3 -8.18 -6.49 -8.10
N HIS A 4 -8.23 -7.47 -7.21
CA HIS A 4 -9.30 -7.61 -6.23
C HIS A 4 -8.75 -7.52 -4.82
N ARG A 5 -9.55 -6.94 -3.94
CA ARG A 5 -9.27 -6.89 -2.50
C ARG A 5 -9.19 -8.28 -1.91
N LEU A 6 -8.27 -8.45 -0.96
CA LEU A 6 -8.06 -9.67 -0.20
C LEU A 6 -9.06 -9.78 0.95
N THR A 7 -9.63 -8.66 1.42
CA THR A 7 -10.55 -8.59 2.56
C THR A 7 -11.80 -7.79 2.26
N LEU A 8 -12.84 -7.98 3.09
CA LEU A 8 -14.07 -7.18 3.08
C LEU A 8 -14.05 -6.04 4.12
N LEU A 9 -12.90 -5.73 4.70
CA LEU A 9 -12.79 -4.69 5.74
C LEU A 9 -13.08 -3.30 5.18
N THR A 10 -13.51 -2.36 6.01
CA THR A 10 -13.60 -0.96 5.60
C THR A 10 -12.21 -0.32 5.56
N LEU A 11 -12.04 0.77 4.81
CA LEU A 11 -10.80 1.54 4.80
C LEU A 11 -10.35 1.92 6.22
N THR A 12 -11.29 2.36 7.07
CA THR A 12 -11.02 2.69 8.48
C THR A 12 -10.43 1.51 9.24
N GLN A 13 -11.00 0.31 9.08
CA GLN A 13 -10.49 -0.89 9.74
C GLN A 13 -9.10 -1.27 9.26
N LEU A 14 -8.83 -1.13 7.95
CA LEU A 14 -7.50 -1.40 7.39
C LEU A 14 -6.46 -0.41 7.92
N VAL A 15 -6.79 0.88 7.99
CA VAL A 15 -5.92 1.91 8.54
C VAL A 15 -5.65 1.67 10.03
N ASP A 16 -6.65 1.27 10.80
CA ASP A 16 -6.45 0.97 12.23
C ASP A 16 -5.56 -0.26 12.46
N ILE A 17 -5.58 -1.24 11.55
CA ILE A 17 -4.64 -2.38 11.55
C ILE A 17 -3.22 -1.90 11.24
N VAL A 18 -3.05 -1.11 10.18
CA VAL A 18 -1.71 -0.60 9.79
C VAL A 18 -1.10 0.27 10.89
N LYS A 19 -1.90 1.08 11.56
CA LYS A 19 -1.46 1.95 12.68
C LYS A 19 -1.31 1.21 14.01
N GLY A 20 -1.47 -0.12 14.03
CA GLY A 20 -1.34 -0.94 15.24
C GLY A 20 -2.40 -0.67 16.31
N ARG A 21 -3.51 -0.01 15.96
CA ARG A 21 -4.64 0.27 16.88
C ARG A 21 -5.50 -0.97 17.08
N VAL A 22 -5.47 -1.88 16.11
CA VAL A 22 -6.07 -3.21 16.18
C VAL A 22 -4.94 -4.25 16.05
N PRO A 23 -4.92 -5.29 16.90
CA PRO A 23 -3.92 -6.35 16.78
C PRO A 23 -4.00 -7.03 15.42
N ALA A 24 -2.92 -6.96 14.66
CA ALA A 24 -2.74 -7.73 13.43
C ALA A 24 -2.07 -9.07 13.81
N PRO A 25 -2.57 -10.25 13.37
CA PRO A 25 -1.79 -11.46 13.44
C PRO A 25 -0.53 -11.34 12.55
N ASP A 26 0.56 -11.97 12.96
CA ASP A 26 1.70 -12.24 12.07
C ASP A 26 1.32 -13.34 11.06
N CYS A 27 0.46 -12.99 10.10
CA CYS A 27 0.10 -13.87 9.00
C CYS A 27 1.04 -13.59 7.84
N THR A 28 1.88 -14.57 7.52
CA THR A 28 3.02 -14.46 6.58
C THR A 28 2.63 -14.51 5.11
N THR A 29 1.36 -14.75 4.77
CA THR A 29 0.90 -14.88 3.36
C THR A 29 -0.34 -14.04 3.05
N CYS A 30 -0.16 -13.03 2.20
CA CYS A 30 -1.25 -12.26 1.58
C CYS A 30 -1.67 -12.86 0.25
N SER A 31 -1.97 -14.16 0.23
CA SER A 31 -2.48 -14.84 -0.95
C SER A 31 -3.98 -15.05 -0.83
N GLY A 32 -4.74 -14.61 -1.83
CA GLY A 32 -6.21 -14.75 -1.91
C GLY A 32 -6.72 -16.20 -1.99
N ASN A 33 -5.90 -17.19 -1.61
CA ASN A 33 -6.25 -18.60 -1.57
C ASN A 33 -5.67 -19.27 -0.30
N HIS A 34 -6.58 -19.61 0.61
CA HIS A 34 -6.51 -20.68 1.62
C HIS A 34 -5.62 -20.56 2.90
N SER A 35 -6.31 -20.71 4.04
CA SER A 35 -6.03 -21.64 5.15
C SER A 35 -4.88 -21.37 6.14
N GLY A 36 -4.77 -20.17 6.71
CA GLY A 36 -3.90 -19.94 7.88
C GLY A 36 -4.38 -18.83 8.82
N CYS A 37 -4.94 -17.76 8.26
CA CYS A 37 -5.59 -16.70 9.01
C CYS A 37 -7.03 -17.16 9.39
N THR A 38 -7.37 -17.22 10.68
CA THR A 38 -8.78 -17.34 11.10
C THR A 38 -9.58 -16.16 10.53
N ALA A 39 -10.83 -16.40 10.12
CA ALA A 39 -11.72 -15.35 9.63
C ALA A 39 -11.78 -14.20 10.66
N GLY A 40 -11.21 -13.05 10.31
CA GLY A 40 -11.12 -11.87 11.17
C GLY A 40 -9.71 -11.39 11.52
N SER A 41 -8.67 -12.08 11.06
CA SER A 41 -7.28 -11.71 11.35
C SER A 41 -6.54 -11.37 10.04
N VAL A 42 -6.12 -10.11 9.87
CA VAL A 42 -5.49 -9.57 8.64
C VAL A 42 -4.13 -8.99 9.03
N SER A 43 -3.05 -9.42 8.40
CA SER A 43 -1.72 -8.87 8.69
C SER A 43 -1.58 -7.45 8.17
N THR A 44 -0.68 -6.67 8.77
CA THR A 44 -0.40 -5.28 8.39
C THR A 44 -0.09 -5.12 6.91
N GLY A 45 0.71 -6.03 6.33
CA GLY A 45 1.02 -6.02 4.90
C GLY A 45 -0.20 -6.27 4.00
N CYS A 46 -1.12 -7.17 4.40
CA CYS A 46 -2.35 -7.39 3.64
C CYS A 46 -3.30 -6.20 3.76
N ALA A 47 -3.35 -5.56 4.94
CA ALA A 47 -4.14 -4.36 5.14
C ALA A 47 -3.64 -3.20 4.27
N ALA A 48 -2.33 -2.97 4.23
CA ALA A 48 -1.72 -1.94 3.39
C ALA A 48 -1.96 -2.19 1.89
N ASN A 49 -1.87 -3.45 1.43
CA ASN A 49 -2.21 -3.81 0.04
C ASN A 49 -3.68 -3.54 -0.31
N ASP A 50 -4.62 -3.88 0.59
CA ASP A 50 -6.04 -3.60 0.39
C ASP A 50 -6.34 -2.10 0.32
N ILE A 51 -5.61 -1.28 1.09
CA ILE A 51 -5.69 0.19 0.97
C ILE A 51 -5.21 0.64 -0.43
N GLY A 52 -4.11 0.05 -0.92
CA GLY A 52 -3.65 0.23 -2.29
C GLY A 52 -4.71 -0.12 -3.34
N TYR A 53 -5.45 -1.21 -3.14
CA TYR A 53 -6.53 -1.61 -4.05
C TYR A 53 -7.76 -0.71 -3.99
N ILE A 54 -8.08 -0.18 -2.80
CA ILE A 54 -9.12 0.85 -2.64
C ILE A 54 -8.73 2.10 -3.45
N PHE A 55 -7.48 2.55 -3.33
CA PHE A 55 -6.95 3.66 -4.11
C PHE A 55 -7.06 3.41 -5.64
N LEU A 56 -6.73 2.20 -6.08
CA LEU A 56 -6.73 1.85 -7.50
C LEU A 56 -8.13 1.56 -8.08
N ASN A 57 -9.15 1.20 -7.30
CA ASN A 57 -10.40 0.66 -7.87
C ASN A 57 -11.69 1.17 -7.25
N GLU A 58 -11.68 1.74 -6.04
CA GLU A 58 -12.91 2.01 -5.27
C GLU A 58 -13.05 3.49 -4.89
N ASP A 59 -12.17 3.97 -4.01
CA ASP A 59 -12.18 5.34 -3.49
C ASP A 59 -10.77 5.90 -3.52
N GLN A 60 -10.45 6.55 -4.64
CA GLN A 60 -9.12 7.10 -4.90
C GLN A 60 -8.73 8.13 -3.85
N ALA A 61 -9.61 9.08 -3.50
CA ALA A 61 -9.24 10.18 -2.61
C ALA A 61 -8.94 9.69 -1.18
N ALA A 62 -9.78 8.79 -0.65
CA ALA A 62 -9.56 8.26 0.69
C ALA A 62 -8.38 7.27 0.74
N GLY A 63 -8.20 6.47 -0.31
CA GLY A 63 -7.05 5.58 -0.47
C GLY A 63 -5.72 6.35 -0.58
N GLU A 64 -5.68 7.41 -1.39
CA GLU A 64 -4.51 8.28 -1.57
C GLU A 64 -4.06 8.86 -0.24
N LYS A 65 -4.98 9.48 0.51
CA LYS A 65 -4.69 10.05 1.83
C LYS A 65 -4.08 9.00 2.77
N SER A 66 -4.64 7.80 2.77
CA SER A 66 -4.17 6.72 3.66
C SER A 66 -2.78 6.23 3.28
N LEU A 67 -2.48 6.14 1.97
CA LEU A 67 -1.14 5.79 1.46
C LEU A 67 -0.11 6.90 1.73
N ALA A 68 -0.49 8.16 1.58
CA ALA A 68 0.37 9.30 1.88
C ALA A 68 0.73 9.37 3.38
N GLU A 69 -0.23 9.06 4.26
CA GLU A 69 0.02 8.92 5.70
C GLU A 69 1.00 7.77 5.98
N MET A 70 0.84 6.61 5.33
CA MET A 70 1.79 5.48 5.47
C MET A 70 3.20 5.81 4.98
N MET A 71 3.34 6.63 3.94
CA MET A 71 4.65 7.11 3.47
C MET A 71 5.36 8.04 4.45
N SER A 72 4.59 8.72 5.30
CA SER A 72 5.12 9.65 6.28
C SER A 72 5.50 8.97 7.61
N ASP A 73 5.17 7.68 7.78
CA ASP A 73 5.55 6.88 8.94
C ASP A 73 7.02 6.41 8.84
N ASP A 74 7.69 6.21 9.98
CA ASP A 74 9.10 5.76 10.05
C ASP A 74 9.31 4.29 9.63
N ASP A 75 8.24 3.56 9.28
CA ASP A 75 8.30 2.18 8.85
C ASP A 75 8.60 2.10 7.34
N LEU A 76 9.83 1.70 7.01
CA LEU A 76 10.30 1.55 5.63
C LEU A 76 9.44 0.60 4.78
N LEU A 77 8.87 -0.45 5.39
CA LEU A 77 7.98 -1.38 4.68
C LEU A 77 6.67 -0.66 4.32
N MET A 78 6.06 0.07 5.24
CA MET A 78 4.82 0.81 4.95
C MET A 78 5.05 1.94 3.96
N ALA A 79 6.17 2.65 4.09
CA ALA A 79 6.52 3.72 3.16
C ALA A 79 6.73 3.20 1.73
N SER A 80 7.38 2.04 1.58
CA SER A 80 7.56 1.41 0.26
C SER A 80 6.25 0.94 -0.39
N VAL A 81 5.29 0.44 0.41
CA VAL A 81 3.95 0.08 -0.07
C VAL A 81 3.19 1.33 -0.53
N GLY A 82 3.23 2.40 0.27
CA GLY A 82 2.65 3.70 -0.09
C GLY A 82 3.23 4.22 -1.41
N TYR A 83 4.55 4.25 -1.53
CA TYR A 83 5.25 4.68 -2.74
C TYR A 83 4.81 3.86 -3.97
N PHE A 84 4.80 2.53 -3.86
CA PHE A 84 4.42 1.63 -4.94
C PHE A 84 3.03 1.97 -5.50
N PHE A 85 2.00 1.99 -4.65
CA PHE A 85 0.63 2.20 -5.12
C PHE A 85 0.39 3.61 -5.63
N LEU A 86 0.91 4.64 -4.96
CA LEU A 86 0.76 6.03 -5.39
C LEU A 86 1.42 6.27 -6.75
N SER A 87 2.59 5.66 -6.98
CA SER A 87 3.31 5.77 -8.25
C SER A 87 2.53 5.21 -9.45
N LEU A 88 1.67 4.20 -9.25
CA LEU A 88 0.82 3.63 -10.30
C LEU A 88 -0.23 4.62 -10.85
N ARG A 89 -0.53 5.70 -10.12
CA ARG A 89 -1.44 6.78 -10.54
C ARG A 89 -0.83 8.17 -10.35
N ARG A 90 0.49 8.28 -10.49
CA ARG A 90 1.25 9.52 -10.21
C ARG A 90 0.65 10.77 -10.86
N ASN A 91 0.16 10.66 -12.10
CA ASN A 91 -0.44 11.77 -12.84
C ASN A 91 -1.83 12.22 -12.34
N GLN A 92 -2.41 11.54 -11.36
CA GLN A 92 -3.72 11.81 -10.78
C GLN A 92 -3.65 12.14 -9.28
N LEU A 93 -2.44 12.26 -8.71
CA LEU A 93 -2.24 12.57 -7.30
C LEU A 93 -2.46 14.05 -7.01
N LEU A 94 -2.78 14.33 -5.75
CA LEU A 94 -2.77 15.67 -5.20
C LEU A 94 -1.32 16.21 -5.17
N PRO A 95 -1.12 17.53 -5.34
CA PRO A 95 0.22 18.13 -5.35
C PRO A 95 1.06 17.82 -4.10
N GLU A 96 0.42 17.75 -2.93
CA GLU A 96 1.07 17.38 -1.67
C GLU A 96 1.58 15.93 -1.67
N THR A 97 0.81 14.99 -2.22
CA THR A 97 1.18 13.58 -2.33
C THR A 97 2.33 13.40 -3.34
N GLU A 98 2.28 14.12 -4.45
CA GLU A 98 3.39 14.15 -5.43
C GLU A 98 4.67 14.72 -4.82
N ALA A 99 4.57 15.75 -3.96
CA ALA A 99 5.72 16.28 -3.24
C ALA A 99 6.30 15.26 -2.25
N LEU A 100 5.46 14.45 -1.59
CA LEU A 100 5.90 13.36 -0.72
C LEU A 100 6.64 12.27 -1.51
N LEU A 101 6.14 11.87 -2.69
CA LEU A 101 6.83 10.91 -3.55
C LEU A 101 8.23 11.41 -3.93
N LYS A 102 8.34 12.68 -4.35
CA LYS A 102 9.65 13.27 -4.68
C LYS A 102 10.59 13.30 -3.49
N ALA A 103 10.10 13.69 -2.31
CA ALA A 103 10.91 13.67 -1.10
C ALA A 103 11.40 12.26 -0.75
N TYR A 104 10.59 11.24 -1.00
CA TYR A 104 10.95 9.84 -0.82
C TYR A 104 11.99 9.37 -1.86
N GLU A 105 11.87 9.81 -3.12
CA GLU A 105 12.83 9.56 -4.22
C GLU A 105 14.19 10.22 -3.98
N ASP A 106 14.17 11.46 -3.49
CA ASP A 106 15.36 12.27 -3.24
C ASP A 106 16.13 11.83 -1.97
N ASP A 107 15.53 11.00 -1.11
CA ASP A 107 16.19 10.50 0.09
C ASP A 107 17.15 9.34 -0.25
N PRO A 108 18.48 9.54 -0.09
CA PRO A 108 19.47 8.54 -0.47
C PRO A 108 19.34 7.23 0.32
N LYS A 109 18.67 7.21 1.48
CA LYS A 109 18.42 5.97 2.23
C LYS A 109 17.47 5.01 1.50
N ASN A 110 16.67 5.53 0.58
CA ASN A 110 15.66 4.77 -0.15
C ASN A 110 16.19 4.26 -1.50
N ALA A 111 17.37 4.68 -1.96
CA ALA A 111 17.88 4.43 -3.32
C ALA A 111 17.89 2.94 -3.72
N GLU A 112 18.34 2.05 -2.83
CA GLU A 112 18.37 0.61 -3.12
C GLU A 112 16.96 0.02 -3.25
N LEU A 113 16.03 0.48 -2.42
CA LEU A 113 14.65 0.01 -2.42
C LEU A 113 13.86 0.59 -3.59
N LEU A 114 14.14 1.84 -3.99
CA LEU A 114 13.51 2.51 -5.13
C LEU A 114 13.72 1.73 -6.41
N GLN A 115 14.95 1.25 -6.68
CA GLN A 115 15.22 0.44 -7.87
C GLN A 115 14.32 -0.80 -7.93
N ILE A 116 14.16 -1.51 -6.81
CA ILE A 116 13.31 -2.71 -6.72
C ILE A 116 11.84 -2.35 -6.96
N LEU A 117 11.38 -1.22 -6.41
CA LEU A 117 9.99 -0.77 -6.56
C LEU A 117 9.70 -0.31 -7.99
N GLU A 118 10.62 0.41 -8.62
CA GLU A 118 10.52 0.85 -10.01
C GLU A 118 10.43 -0.33 -10.98
N ASP A 119 11.28 -1.35 -10.79
CA ASP A 119 11.22 -2.58 -11.59
C ASP A 119 9.85 -3.27 -11.44
N ARG A 120 9.33 -3.36 -10.21
CA ARG A 120 7.99 -3.92 -9.96
C ARG A 120 6.85 -3.09 -10.53
N ILE A 121 6.97 -1.76 -10.51
CA ILE A 121 5.99 -0.85 -11.12
C ILE A 121 5.97 -1.06 -12.64
N ALA A 122 7.15 -1.21 -13.26
CA ALA A 122 7.26 -1.50 -14.69
C ALA A 122 6.63 -2.86 -15.04
N GLU A 123 6.95 -3.92 -14.30
CA GLU A 123 6.34 -5.25 -14.47
C GLU A 123 4.80 -5.19 -14.36
N PHE A 124 4.30 -4.39 -13.41
CA PHE A 124 2.86 -4.20 -13.21
C PHE A 124 2.21 -3.50 -14.41
N ALA A 125 2.88 -2.48 -14.97
CA ALA A 125 2.40 -1.73 -16.13
C ALA A 125 2.37 -2.60 -17.40
N GLU A 126 3.35 -3.48 -17.61
CA GLU A 126 3.37 -4.42 -18.73
C GLU A 126 2.28 -5.51 -18.64
N SER A 127 1.79 -5.77 -17.42
CA SER A 127 0.77 -6.79 -17.14
C SER A 127 -0.68 -6.28 -17.26
N CYS A 128 -0.90 -5.01 -17.61
CA CYS A 128 -2.21 -4.36 -17.69
C CYS A 128 -2.60 -3.95 -19.11
#